data_AF-A0AAJ5UTW8-F1
#
_entry.id   AF-A0AAJ5UTW8-F1
#
_cell.length_a   1.000
_cell.length_b   1.000
_cell.length_c   1.000
_cell.angle_alpha   90.00
_cell.angle_beta   90.00
_cell.angle_gamma   90.00
#
_symmetry.space_group_name_H-M   'P 1'
#
loop_
_entity.id
_entity.type
_entity.pdbx_description
1 polymer ?
#
loop_
_entity_poly.entity_id
_entity_poly.type
_entity_poly.pdbx_seq_one_letter_code
_entity_poly.pdbx_strand_id
1 'polypeptide(L)' 'MAQMGSISNPYLYETFKMMIGQAVVVQTEKNIQQGILLSILPDHLILEISRTPYFIPMEEIVWVTLEATRK' A
#
# COMPACT_ATOMS: atom_id res chain seq x y z
N MET A 1 -19.49 8.67 19.26
CA MET A 1 -18.42 9.59 18.79
C MET A 1 -17.54 8.76 17.87
N ALA A 2 -17.58 8.99 16.56
CA ALA A 2 -16.73 8.25 15.63
C ALA A 2 -15.30 8.77 15.81
N GLN A 3 -14.41 7.93 16.33
CA GLN A 3 -12.99 8.23 16.37
C GLN A 3 -12.52 8.31 14.92
N MET A 4 -12.33 9.53 14.42
CA MET A 4 -11.66 9.77 13.15
C MET A 4 -10.24 9.24 13.34
N GLY A 5 -9.98 8.02 12.84
CA GLY A 5 -8.65 7.42 12.89
C GLY A 5 -7.66 8.43 12.34
N SER A 6 -6.78 8.92 13.21
CA SER A 6 -5.79 9.91 12.81
C SER A 6 -4.91 9.26 11.75
N ILE A 7 -4.87 9.84 10.55
CA ILE A 7 -3.92 9.39 9.52
C ILE A 7 -2.53 9.73 10.05
N SER A 8 -1.78 8.72 10.48
CA SER A 8 -0.48 8.89 11.13
C SER A 8 0.53 9.62 10.23
N ASN A 9 0.39 9.49 8.91
CA ASN A 9 1.21 10.21 7.94
C ASN A 9 0.38 10.63 6.71
N PRO A 10 -0.14 11.88 6.67
CA PRO A 10 -1.01 12.33 5.58
C PRO A 10 -0.29 12.39 4.23
N TYR A 11 1.01 12.71 4.20
CA TYR A 11 1.76 12.75 2.94
C TYR A 11 1.96 11.37 2.34
N LEU A 12 2.24 10.36 3.17
CA LEU A 12 2.36 8.98 2.72
C LEU A 12 1.02 8.46 2.19
N TYR A 13 -0.08 8.75 2.91
CA TYR A 13 -1.43 8.38 2.50
C TYR A 13 -1.80 8.98 1.13
N GLU A 14 -1.57 10.28 0.94
CA GLU A 14 -1.83 10.94 -0.35
C GLU A 14 -0.89 10.43 -1.46
N THR A 15 0.36 10.09 -1.15
CA THR A 15 1.28 9.47 -2.11
C THR A 15 0.75 8.12 -2.58
N PHE A 16 0.29 7.26 -1.67
CA PHE A 16 -0.28 5.97 -2.04
C PHE A 16 -1.59 6.10 -2.81
N LYS A 17 -2.42 7.11 -2.53
CA LYS A 17 -3.60 7.40 -3.36
C LYS A 17 -3.22 7.61 -4.83
N MET A 18 -2.15 8.34 -5.09
CA MET A 18 -1.68 8.60 -6.46
C MET A 18 -1.19 7.32 -7.17
N MET A 19 -0.83 6.29 -6.41
CA MET A 19 -0.34 5.01 -6.92
C MET A 19 -1.44 3.96 -7.14
N ILE A 20 -2.70 4.26 -6.80
CA ILE A 20 -3.82 3.32 -6.98
C ILE A 20 -3.95 2.93 -8.45
N GLY A 21 -4.09 1.63 -8.70
CA GLY A 21 -4.13 1.01 -10.03
C GLY A 21 -2.76 0.70 -10.63
N GLN A 22 -1.66 1.12 -9.98
CA GLN A 22 -0.30 0.82 -10.46
C GLN A 22 0.24 -0.48 -9.85
N ALA A 23 1.12 -1.14 -10.59
CA ALA A 23 1.91 -2.24 -10.07
C ALA A 23 2.99 -1.70 -9.13
N VAL A 24 3.04 -2.25 -7.93
CA VAL A 24 3.94 -1.82 -6.86
C VAL A 24 4.65 -3.01 -6.23
N VAL A 25 5.83 -2.73 -5.70
CA VAL A 25 6.58 -3.64 -4.83
C VAL A 25 6.64 -3.00 -3.45
N VAL A 26 6.22 -3.75 -2.45
CA VAL A 26 6.14 -3.34 -1.05
C VAL A 26 7.04 -4.24 -0.23
N GLN A 27 8.04 -3.66 0.45
CA GLN A 27 8.78 -4.37 1.47
C GLN A 27 8.13 -4.12 2.82
N THR A 28 7.77 -5.21 3.50
CA THR A 28 7.42 -5.20 4.91
C THR A 28 8.61 -5.64 5.76
N GLU A 29 8.53 -5.51 7.08
CA GLU A 29 9.55 -6.06 7.98
C GLU A 29 9.75 -7.58 7.81
N LYS A 30 8.72 -8.30 7.33
CA LYS A 30 8.71 -9.77 7.26
C LYS A 30 9.03 -10.31 5.86
N ASN A 31 8.60 -9.62 4.80
CA ASN A 31 8.66 -10.12 3.42
C ASN A 31 8.47 -9.01 2.38
N ILE A 32 8.69 -9.35 1.11
CA ILE A 32 8.38 -8.51 -0.06
C ILE A 32 7.09 -9.00 -0.70
N GLN A 33 6.17 -8.08 -0.97
CA GLN A 33 4.95 -8.33 -1.71
C GLN A 33 4.93 -7.52 -3.00
N GLN A 34 4.45 -8.12 -4.07
CA GLN A 34 4.30 -7.47 -5.37
C GLN A 34 2.89 -7.69 -5.89
N GLY A 35 2.25 -6.62 -6.36
CA GLY A 35 0.89 -6.67 -6.87
C GLY A 35 0.41 -5.32 -7.37
N ILE A 36 -0.89 -5.25 -7.70
CA ILE A 36 -1.53 -3.99 -8.09
C ILE A 36 -2.08 -3.32 -6.84
N LEU A 37 -1.78 -2.04 -6.62
CA LEU A 37 -2.38 -1.28 -5.52
C LEU A 37 -3.87 -1.04 -5.81
N LEU A 38 -4.77 -1.77 -5.14
CA LEU A 38 -6.21 -1.67 -5.37
C LEU A 38 -6.82 -0.46 -4.67
N SER A 39 -6.47 -0.25 -3.40
CA SER A 39 -7.04 0.80 -2.56
C SER A 39 -6.19 0.98 -1.30
N ILE A 40 -6.49 2.04 -0.54
CA ILE A 40 -5.86 2.30 0.74
C ILE A 40 -6.90 2.62 1.82
N LEU A 41 -6.65 2.12 3.01
CA LEU A 41 -7.33 2.47 4.25
C LEU A 41 -6.41 3.37 5.09
N PRO A 42 -6.90 4.04 6.14
CA PRO A 42 -6.05 4.90 6.98
C PRO A 42 -4.83 4.20 7.60
N ASP A 43 -4.92 2.88 7.81
CA ASP A 43 -3.92 2.05 8.49
C ASP A 43 -3.43 0.85 7.65
N HIS A 44 -4.04 0.60 6.48
CA HIS A 44 -3.70 -0.54 5.62
C HIS A 44 -3.58 -0.16 4.15
N LEU A 45 -2.66 -0.84 3.46
CA LEU A 45 -2.54 -0.88 2.01
C LEU A 45 -3.20 -2.16 1.48
N ILE A 46 -3.95 -2.08 0.40
CA ILE A 46 -4.61 -3.26 -0.21
C ILE A 46 -3.98 -3.53 -1.59
N LEU A 47 -3.26 -4.64 -1.71
CA LEU A 47 -2.72 -5.11 -2.99
C LEU A 47 -3.59 -6.21 -3.58
N GLU A 48 -3.75 -6.25 -4.90
CA GLU A 48 -4.18 -7.45 -5.60
C GLU A 48 -2.96 -8.31 -5.94
N ILE A 49 -2.92 -9.52 -5.40
CA ILE A 49 -1.89 -10.52 -5.71
C ILE A 49 -2.63 -11.77 -6.18
N SER A 50 -2.39 -12.19 -7.43
CA SER A 50 -3.06 -13.36 -8.02
C SER A 50 -4.60 -13.30 -7.87
N ARG A 51 -5.21 -12.13 -8.14
CA ARG A 51 -6.66 -11.86 -8.02
C ARG A 51 -7.22 -11.98 -6.60
N THR A 52 -6.37 -11.96 -5.58
CA THR A 52 -6.77 -11.99 -4.18
C THR A 52 -6.32 -10.69 -3.50
N PRO A 53 -7.20 -10.01 -2.75
CA PRO A 53 -6.82 -8.83 -1.98
C PRO A 53 -5.93 -9.24 -0.80
N TYR A 54 -4.80 -8.56 -0.67
CA TYR A 54 -3.81 -8.74 0.39
C TYR A 54 -3.68 -7.43 1.17
N PHE A 55 -3.85 -7.51 2.49
CA PHE A 55 -3.88 -6.37 3.39
C PHE A 55 -2.53 -6.24 4.09
N ILE A 56 -1.89 -5.08 3.95
CA ILE A 56 -0.58 -4.78 4.54
C ILE A 56 -0.78 -3.64 5.53
N PRO A 57 -0.51 -3.83 6.84
CA PRO A 57 -0.50 -2.74 7.80
C PRO A 57 0.57 -1.71 7.43
N MET A 58 0.22 -0.43 7.44
CA MET A 58 1.15 0.66 7.09
C MET A 58 2.36 0.71 8.04
N GLU A 59 2.19 0.28 9.29
CA GLU A 59 3.26 0.22 10.29
C GLU A 59 4.35 -0.82 9.96
N GLU A 60 4.02 -1.87 9.20
CA GLU A 60 5.00 -2.89 8.81
C GLU A 60 5.77 -2.50 7.54
N ILE A 61 5.38 -1.42 6.85
CA ILE A 61 5.97 -1.00 5.57
C ILE A 61 7.34 -0.35 5.81
N VAL A 62 8.38 -0.92 5.20
CA VAL A 62 9.73 -0.35 5.20
C VAL A 62 9.91 0.59 4.00
N TRP A 63 9.49 0.17 2.80
CA TRP A 63 9.50 0.99 1.59
C TRP A 63 8.49 0.48 0.55
N VAL A 64 8.11 1.37 -0.37
CA VAL A 64 7.27 1.07 -1.53
C VAL A 64 7.89 1.69 -2.77
N THR A 65 7.89 0.95 -3.88
CA THR A 65 8.29 1.47 -5.19
C THR A 65 7.33 1.00 -6.26
N LEU A 66 7.26 1.75 -7.37
CA LEU A 66 6.59 1.27 -8.57
C LEU A 66 7.36 0.09 -9.15
N GLU A 67 6.63 -0.91 -9.65
CA GLU A 67 7.23 -1.96 -10.45
C GLU A 67 7.79 -1.33 -11.73
N ALA A 68 9.10 -1.47 -11.94
CA ALA A 68 9.73 -1.00 -13.16
C ALA A 68 9.26 -1.87 -14.33
N THR A 69 8.30 -1.39 -15.09
CA THR A 69 7.94 -2.01 -16.38
C THR A 69 9.13 -1.82 -17.32
N ARG A 70 9.95 -2.86 -17.51
CA ARG A 70 10.91 -2.89 -18.62
C ARG A 70 10.09 -2.94 -19.92
N LYS A 71 10.12 -1.85 -20.68
CA LYS A 71 9.72 -1.82 -22.09
C LYS A 71 10.78 -2.49 -22.96
#